data_AF-A0A836VCI1-F1
#
_entry.id   AF-A0A836VCI1-F1
#
_cell.length_a   1.000
_cell.length_b   1.000
_cell.length_c   1.000
_cell.angle_alpha   90.00
_cell.angle_beta   90.00
_cell.angle_gamma   90.00
#
_symmetry.space_group_name_H-M   'P 1'
#
loop_
_entity.id
_entity.type
_entity.pdbx_description
1 polymer ?
#
loop_
_entity_poly.entity_id
_entity_poly.type
_entity_poly.pdbx_seq_one_letter_code
_entity_poly.pdbx_strand_id
1 'polypeptide(L)'
;MIVLIVFLLVFFILLLGMAAFEFARYSLCCQQFQHCVDIAALGGAAGLASAQTTDQATAQATALNTAKWMMEQNYVLDTSLLGKTNWTTGSTIPSMPALKNTANMNFTWVDPETGNPNPWSCCGEGNPAGAR
;
A
#
# COMPACT_ATOMS: atom_id res chain seq x y z
N MET A 1 -56.09 -20.77 5.63
CA MET A 1 -55.47 -20.04 4.50
C MET A 1 -54.52 -18.94 4.98
N ILE A 2 -54.97 -18.00 5.83
CA ILE A 2 -54.14 -16.89 6.35
C ILE A 2 -52.88 -17.37 7.08
N VAL A 3 -52.97 -18.39 7.94
CA VAL A 3 -51.82 -18.92 8.69
C VAL A 3 -50.71 -19.46 7.77
N LEU A 4 -51.07 -20.15 6.68
CA LEU A 4 -50.12 -20.67 5.69
C LEU A 4 -49.38 -19.52 4.97
N ILE A 5 -50.11 -18.47 4.61
CA ILE A 5 -49.55 -17.29 3.94
C ILE A 5 -48.56 -16.57 4.86
N VAL A 6 -48.90 -16.38 6.14
CA VAL A 6 -48.00 -15.75 7.13
C VAL A 6 -46.73 -16.58 7.31
N PHE A 7 -46.84 -17.91 7.40
CA PHE A 7 -45.68 -18.78 7.56
C PHE A 7 -44.72 -18.72 6.36
N LEU A 8 -45.27 -18.73 5.14
CA LEU A 8 -44.48 -18.57 3.92
C LEU A 8 -43.79 -17.21 3.86
N LEU A 9 -44.49 -16.13 4.22
CA LEU A 9 -43.91 -14.78 4.24
C LEU A 9 -42.72 -14.69 5.19
N VAL A 10 -42.83 -15.23 6.41
CA VAL A 10 -41.71 -15.24 7.37
C VAL A 10 -40.52 -16.01 6.81
N PHE A 11 -40.75 -17.16 6.17
CA PHE A 11 -39.68 -17.95 5.56
C PHE A 11 -38.94 -17.19 4.45
N PHE A 12 -39.68 -16.56 3.53
CA PHE A 12 -39.07 -15.76 2.46
C PHE A 12 -38.33 -14.54 2.99
N ILE A 13 -38.91 -13.79 3.95
CA ILE A 13 -38.26 -12.62 4.55
C ILE A 13 -36.95 -13.03 5.24
N LEU A 14 -36.92 -14.17 5.93
CA LEU A 14 -35.72 -14.66 6.60
C LEU A 14 -34.62 -15.05 5.62
N LEU A 15 -34.97 -15.75 4.53
CA LEU A 15 -34.02 -16.10 3.48
C LEU A 15 -33.46 -14.86 2.76
N LEU A 16 -34.33 -13.90 2.41
CA LEU A 16 -33.89 -12.64 1.80
C LEU A 16 -33.03 -11.83 2.77
N GLY A 17 -33.36 -11.82 4.06
CA GLY A 17 -32.57 -11.18 5.10
C GLY A 17 -31.17 -11.78 5.24
N MET A 18 -31.04 -13.11 5.23
CA MET A 18 -29.73 -13.77 5.25
C MET A 18 -28.93 -13.50 3.98
N ALA A 19 -29.57 -13.52 2.81
CA ALA A 19 -28.90 -13.19 1.56
C ALA A 19 -28.38 -11.73 1.57
N ALA A 20 -29.22 -10.77 1.98
CA ALA A 20 -28.83 -9.37 2.10
C ALA A 20 -27.67 -9.17 3.10
N PHE A 21 -27.68 -9.89 4.21
CA PHE A 21 -26.58 -9.88 5.18
C PHE A 21 -25.26 -10.35 4.55
N GLU A 22 -25.28 -11.45 3.80
CA GLU A 22 -24.07 -11.98 3.16
C GLU A 22 -23.54 -11.02 2.07
N PHE A 23 -24.42 -10.38 1.30
CA PHE A 23 -24.03 -9.36 0.33
C PHE A 23 -23.39 -8.13 1.00
N ALA A 24 -23.94 -7.68 2.13
CA ALA A 24 -23.35 -6.59 2.90
C ALA A 24 -21.97 -6.96 3.44
N ARG A 25 -21.81 -8.18 3.97
CA ARG A 25 -20.53 -8.69 4.46
C ARG A 25 -19.49 -8.82 3.33
N TYR A 26 -19.92 -9.28 2.16
CA TYR A 26 -19.06 -9.36 0.98
C TYR A 26 -18.61 -7.97 0.51
N SER A 27 -19.53 -7.00 0.43
CA SER A 27 -19.18 -5.62 0.05
C SER A 27 -18.18 -4.99 1.02
N LEU A 28 -18.37 -5.21 2.33
CA LEU A 28 -17.45 -4.75 3.36
C LEU A 28 -16.06 -5.39 3.20
N CYS A 29 -16.01 -6.69 2.93
CA CYS A 29 -14.77 -7.41 2.66
C CYS A 29 -13.99 -6.79 1.49
N CYS A 30 -14.68 -6.52 0.36
CA CYS A 30 -14.06 -5.90 -0.81
C CYS A 30 -13.51 -4.50 -0.50
N GLN A 31 -14.25 -3.69 0.24
CA GLN A 31 -13.80 -2.34 0.62
C GLN A 31 -12.57 -2.39 1.54
N GLN A 32 -12.61 -3.22 2.58
CA GLN A 32 -11.47 -3.40 3.49
C GLN A 32 -10.24 -3.91 2.74
N PHE A 33 -10.41 -4.88 1.85
CA PHE A 33 -9.32 -5.39 1.03
C PHE A 33 -8.74 -4.31 0.10
N GLN A 34 -9.58 -3.50 -0.54
CA GLN A 34 -9.14 -2.39 -1.39
C GLN A 34 -8.30 -1.38 -0.59
N HIS A 35 -8.74 -1.00 0.61
CA HIS A 35 -7.96 -0.13 1.49
C HIS A 35 -6.59 -0.72 1.85
N CYS A 36 -6.51 -2.03 2.12
CA CYS A 36 -5.24 -2.71 2.39
C CYS A 36 -4.29 -2.63 1.19
N VAL A 37 -4.83 -2.78 -0.03
CA VAL A 37 -4.06 -2.67 -1.28
C VAL A 37 -3.56 -1.24 -1.50
N ASP A 38 -4.40 -0.23 -1.26
CA ASP A 38 -4.02 1.17 -1.43
C ASP A 38 -2.90 1.58 -0.45
N ILE A 39 -2.99 1.13 0.81
CA ILE A 39 -1.95 1.35 1.82
C ILE A 39 -0.65 0.63 1.43
N ALA A 40 -0.75 -0.60 0.93
CA ALA A 40 0.42 -1.35 0.48
C ALA A 40 1.10 -0.71 -0.74
N ALA A 41 0.32 -0.22 -1.70
CA ALA A 41 0.82 0.50 -2.88
C ALA A 41 1.52 1.79 -2.47
N LEU A 42 0.93 2.56 -1.55
CA LEU A 42 1.54 3.77 -1.01
C LEU A 42 2.83 3.45 -0.23
N GLY A 43 2.80 2.40 0.60
CA GLY A 43 3.96 1.92 1.34
C GLY A 43 5.10 1.47 0.42
N GLY A 44 4.77 0.80 -0.68
CA GLY A 44 5.74 0.43 -1.71
C GLY A 44 6.34 1.64 -2.42
N ALA A 45 5.53 2.63 -2.78
CA ALA A 45 6.01 3.87 -3.38
C ALA A 45 6.93 4.66 -2.41
N ALA A 46 6.57 4.73 -1.13
CA ALA A 46 7.42 5.33 -0.10
C ALA A 46 8.71 4.53 0.10
N GLY A 47 8.64 3.20 0.11
CA GLY A 47 9.81 2.32 0.14
C GLY A 47 10.76 2.56 -1.03
N LEU A 48 10.21 2.71 -2.24
CA LEU A 48 10.98 3.03 -3.44
C LEU A 48 11.63 4.42 -3.36
N ALA A 49 10.88 5.44 -2.93
CA ALA A 49 11.38 6.80 -2.80
C ALA A 49 12.45 6.95 -1.71
N SER A 50 12.36 6.15 -0.64
CA SER A 50 13.32 6.15 0.47
C SER A 50 14.57 5.31 0.22
N ALA A 51 14.62 4.53 -0.88
CA ALA A 51 15.71 3.62 -1.15
C ALA A 51 17.02 4.39 -1.44
N GLN A 52 18.00 4.28 -0.53
CA GLN A 52 19.34 4.87 -0.69
C GLN A 52 20.25 3.99 -1.55
N THR A 53 19.80 3.62 -2.75
CA THR A 53 20.58 2.79 -3.70
C THR A 53 20.36 3.27 -5.14
N THR A 54 21.40 3.19 -5.95
CA THR A 54 21.33 3.45 -7.40
C THR A 54 20.96 2.19 -8.18
N ASP A 55 21.02 1.01 -7.55
CA ASP A 55 20.61 -0.25 -8.15
C ASP A 55 19.09 -0.45 -8.06
N GLN A 56 18.46 -0.50 -9.23
CA GLN A 56 17.01 -0.60 -9.40
C GLN A 56 16.43 -1.90 -8.84
N ALA A 57 17.15 -3.02 -8.98
CA ALA A 57 16.68 -4.31 -8.47
C ALA A 57 16.59 -4.29 -6.94
N THR A 58 17.59 -3.70 -6.29
CA THR A 58 17.62 -3.54 -4.83
C THR A 58 16.55 -2.54 -4.36
N ALA A 59 16.36 -1.41 -5.05
CA ALA A 59 15.32 -0.43 -4.70
C ALA A 59 13.91 -1.03 -4.80
N GLN A 60 13.66 -1.81 -5.84
CA GLN A 60 12.37 -2.49 -6.05
C GLN A 60 12.13 -3.61 -5.03
N ALA A 61 13.16 -4.38 -4.65
CA ALA A 61 13.05 -5.37 -3.59
C ALA A 61 12.69 -4.72 -2.24
N THR A 62 13.29 -3.57 -1.92
CA THR A 62 12.95 -2.79 -0.72
C THR A 62 11.50 -2.31 -0.76
N ALA A 63 11.06 -1.72 -1.89
CA ALA A 63 9.67 -1.30 -2.09
C ALA A 63 8.66 -2.45 -1.89
N LEU A 64 8.95 -3.63 -2.44
CA LEU A 64 8.10 -4.81 -2.28
C LEU A 64 8.04 -5.29 -0.82
N ASN A 65 9.17 -5.28 -0.11
CA ASN A 65 9.20 -5.63 1.31
C ASN A 65 8.40 -4.64 2.17
N THR A 66 8.49 -3.33 1.88
CA THR A 66 7.70 -2.32 2.58
C THR A 66 6.21 -2.47 2.29
N ALA A 67 5.83 -2.68 1.03
CA ALA A 67 4.44 -2.94 0.65
C ALA A 67 3.87 -4.19 1.34
N LYS A 68 4.66 -5.27 1.37
CA LYS A 68 4.32 -6.50 2.08
C LYS A 68 4.10 -6.24 3.57
N TRP A 69 5.05 -5.56 4.23
CA TRP A 69 4.94 -5.28 5.65
C TRP A 69 3.70 -4.46 5.96
N MET A 70 3.41 -3.44 5.16
CA MET A 70 2.21 -2.62 5.32
C MET A 70 0.91 -3.41 5.14
N MET A 71 0.86 -4.35 4.18
CA MET A 71 -0.31 -5.20 3.99
C MET A 71 -0.46 -6.24 5.12
N GLU A 72 0.64 -6.80 5.65
CA GLU A 72 0.61 -7.78 6.74
C GLU A 72 0.11 -7.19 8.07
N GLN A 73 0.17 -5.87 8.27
CA GLN A 73 -0.39 -5.19 9.45
C GLN A 73 -1.93 -5.13 9.44
N ASN A 74 -2.59 -5.46 8.32
CA ASN A 74 -4.02 -5.28 8.17
C ASN A 74 -4.83 -6.57 8.36
N TYR A 75 -6.13 -6.37 8.59
CA TYR A 75 -7.14 -7.41 8.75
C TYR A 75 -8.28 -7.17 7.75
N VAL A 76 -8.79 -8.25 7.16
CA VAL A 76 -10.01 -8.20 6.33
C VAL A 76 -11.07 -9.06 7.01
N LEU A 77 -12.19 -8.43 7.36
CA LEU A 77 -13.17 -8.93 8.32
C LEU A 77 -12.46 -9.31 9.62
N ASP A 78 -12.30 -10.62 9.88
CA ASP A 78 -11.62 -11.18 11.05
C ASP A 78 -10.36 -11.99 10.68
N THR A 79 -9.97 -12.00 9.41
CA THR A 79 -8.82 -12.75 8.92
C THR A 79 -7.60 -11.86 8.85
N SER A 80 -6.55 -12.23 9.60
CA SER A 80 -5.25 -11.56 9.52
C SER A 80 -4.58 -11.84 8.18
N LEU A 81 -3.94 -10.81 7.63
CA LEU A 81 -3.07 -10.92 6.46
C LEU A 81 -1.62 -11.30 6.81
N LEU A 82 -1.30 -11.43 8.10
CA LEU A 82 0.03 -11.81 8.58
C LEU A 82 0.46 -13.18 8.04
N GLY A 83 1.64 -13.25 7.43
CA GLY A 83 2.24 -14.50 6.99
C GLY A 83 1.52 -15.20 5.83
N LYS A 84 0.61 -14.52 5.12
CA LYS A 84 0.06 -15.05 3.87
C LYS A 84 1.16 -15.01 2.81
N THR A 85 1.57 -16.17 2.31
CA THR A 85 2.83 -16.35 1.54
C THR A 85 2.69 -16.33 0.02
N ASN A 86 1.48 -16.27 -0.53
CA ASN A 86 1.26 -16.19 -1.97
C ASN A 86 1.40 -14.75 -2.48
N TRP A 87 2.54 -14.12 -2.17
CA TRP A 87 3.03 -12.97 -2.91
C TRP A 87 3.62 -13.53 -4.20
N THR A 88 2.77 -13.95 -5.15
CA THR A 88 3.24 -14.17 -6.51
C THR A 88 3.61 -12.80 -7.06
N THR A 89 4.82 -12.33 -6.74
CA THR A 89 5.62 -11.66 -7.76
C THR A 89 5.59 -12.64 -8.91
N GLY A 90 4.93 -12.31 -10.03
CA GLY A 90 5.16 -13.05 -11.27
C GLY A 90 6.66 -13.30 -11.36
N SER A 91 7.10 -14.48 -11.80
CA SER A 91 8.52 -14.90 -11.66
C SER A 91 9.54 -13.98 -12.37
N THR A 92 9.03 -12.90 -12.97
CA THR A 92 9.74 -11.68 -13.30
C THR A 92 9.13 -10.55 -12.47
N ILE A 93 9.94 -10.00 -11.55
CA ILE A 93 9.78 -8.60 -11.15
C ILE A 93 9.64 -7.83 -12.47
N PRO A 94 8.49 -7.20 -12.80
CA PRO A 94 8.37 -6.49 -14.06
C PRO A 94 9.51 -5.49 -14.09
N SER A 95 10.41 -5.65 -15.07
CA SER A 95 11.50 -4.71 -15.24
C SER A 95 10.82 -3.37 -15.45
N MET A 96 11.07 -2.44 -14.53
CA MET A 96 10.63 -1.08 -14.72
C MET A 96 11.21 -0.67 -16.09
N PRO A 97 10.40 -0.13 -17.01
CA PRO A 97 10.90 0.26 -18.33
C PRO A 97 12.15 1.11 -18.11
N ALA A 98 13.25 0.74 -18.77
CA ALA A 98 14.54 1.38 -18.57
C ALA A 98 14.34 2.90 -18.57
N LEU A 99 14.75 3.57 -17.48
CA LEU A 99 14.63 5.01 -17.28
C LEU A 99 15.33 5.77 -18.43
N LYS A 100 14.66 5.91 -19.56
CA LYS A 100 14.97 6.92 -20.58
C LYS A 100 14.28 8.19 -20.11
N ASN A 101 15.07 9.09 -19.52
CA ASN A 101 14.71 10.28 -18.73
C ASN A 101 14.51 9.99 -17.24
N THR A 102 15.63 9.90 -16.52
CA THR A 102 15.70 10.19 -15.10
C THR A 102 15.26 11.65 -14.85
N ALA A 103 14.18 11.85 -14.09
CA ALA A 103 13.87 13.15 -13.50
C ALA A 103 14.59 13.23 -12.15
N ASN A 104 15.57 14.12 -12.05
CA ASN A 104 16.27 14.37 -10.79
C ASN A 104 15.39 15.26 -9.91
N MET A 105 14.82 14.71 -8.84
CA MET A 105 14.04 15.48 -7.87
C MET A 105 14.98 15.98 -6.77
N ASN A 106 15.39 17.25 -6.86
CA ASN A 106 16.19 17.91 -5.83
C ASN A 106 15.26 18.66 -4.86
N PHE A 107 15.17 18.16 -3.63
CA PHE A 107 14.56 18.89 -2.51
C PHE A 107 15.66 19.65 -1.79
N THR A 108 15.48 20.96 -1.58
CA THR A 108 16.33 21.74 -0.69
C THR A 108 15.49 22.20 0.48
N TRP A 109 15.95 21.89 1.69
CA TRP A 109 15.31 22.38 2.91
C TRP A 109 15.75 23.82 3.12
N VAL A 110 14.80 24.74 3.18
CA VAL A 110 15.08 26.15 3.48
C VAL A 110 15.02 26.34 4.98
N ASP A 111 16.06 26.94 5.54
CA ASP A 111 16.08 27.30 6.95
C ASP A 111 15.00 28.38 7.23
N PRO A 112 14.06 28.13 8.16
CA PRO A 112 12.94 29.04 8.41
C PRO A 112 13.34 30.40 9.01
N GLU A 113 14.55 30.54 9.57
CA GLU A 113 14.99 31.81 10.18
C GLU A 113 15.77 32.70 9.19
N THR A 114 16.49 32.09 8.23
CA THR A 114 17.38 32.82 7.31
C THR A 114 16.91 32.83 5.87
N GLY A 115 15.93 31.98 5.50
CA GLY A 115 15.41 31.89 4.14
C GLY A 115 16.40 31.32 3.11
N ASN A 116 17.58 30.87 3.56
CA ASN A 116 18.61 30.29 2.70
C ASN A 116 18.46 28.76 2.60
N PRO A 117 18.75 28.16 1.43
CA PRO A 117 18.75 26.71 1.28
C PRO A 117 19.88 26.10 2.13
N ASN A 118 19.56 25.10 2.94
CA ASN A 118 20.59 24.37 3.70
C ASN A 118 21.44 23.55 2.70
N PRO A 119 22.78 23.55 2.84
CA PRO A 119 23.67 22.83 1.93
C PRO A 119 23.75 21.32 2.21
N TRP A 120 22.95 20.78 3.13
CA TRP A 120 22.93 19.36 3.45
C TRP A 120 21.92 18.65 2.55
N SER A 121 22.23 18.63 1.24
CA SER A 121 21.49 17.86 0.25
C SER A 121 21.70 16.36 0.49
N CYS A 122 20.62 15.61 0.63
CA CYS A 122 20.62 14.20 1.01
C CYS A 122 21.19 13.23 -0.04
N CYS A 123 21.80 13.70 -1.14
CA CYS A 123 22.32 12.86 -2.22
C CYS A 123 23.58 13.48 -2.84
N GLY A 124 24.76 12.90 -2.58
CA GLY A 124 25.99 13.14 -3.37
C GLY A 124 27.23 13.53 -2.56
N GLU A 125 28.01 12.52 -2.17
CA GLU A 125 29.49 12.44 -2.28
C GLU A 125 30.38 13.70 -2.09
N GLY A 126 31.12 13.74 -0.95
CA GLY A 126 32.44 14.39 -0.74
C GLY A 126 32.45 15.91 -0.53
N ASN A 127 33.11 16.54 0.46
CA ASN A 127 34.19 16.17 1.39
C ASN A 127 34.23 17.29 2.49
N PRO A 128 34.69 17.02 3.73
CA PRO A 128 34.71 17.98 4.83
C PRO A 128 35.97 18.86 4.76
N ALA A 129 35.80 20.17 4.55
CA ALA A 129 36.86 21.15 4.81
C ALA A 129 36.29 22.57 4.90
N GLY A 130 36.25 23.10 6.13
CA GLY A 130 36.50 24.51 6.45
C GLY A 130 35.62 25.59 5.82
N ALA A 131 34.66 26.08 6.59
CA ALA A 131 34.31 27.50 6.59
C ALA A 131 33.84 27.94 7.98
N ARG A 132 34.87 28.20 8.81
CA ARG A 132 34.86 28.84 10.14
C ARG A 132 34.45 27.98 11.34
#